data_AF-A0A7J3PLR9-F1
#
_entry.id   AF-A0A7J3PLR9-F1
#
_cell.length_a   1.000
_cell.length_b   1.000
_cell.length_c   1.000
_cell.angle_alpha   90.00
_cell.angle_beta   90.00
_cell.angle_gamma   90.00
#
_symmetry.space_group_name_H-M   'P 1'
#
loop_
_entity.id
_entity.type
_entity.pdbx_description
1 polymer ?
#
loop_
_entity_poly.entity_id
_entity_poly.type
_entity_poly.pdbx_seq_one_letter_code
_entity_poly.pdbx_strand_id
1 'polypeptide(L)'
;MKIVIDDVEYELETKARAWPLLSLIQKLTSPSNLEEALKMGEELERIVDKVLEICVKPFPDRPEHKPLLIIALMKIEERAVRDAYRLVENFRE
;
A
#
# COMPACT_ATOMS: atom_id res chain seq x y z
N MET A 1 2.78 -0.17 -12.58
CA MET A 1 1.66 0.74 -12.93
C MET A 1 2.16 2.16 -12.85
N LYS A 2 1.75 3.08 -13.73
CA LYS A 2 2.09 4.50 -13.61
C LYS A 2 0.86 5.30 -13.18
N ILE A 3 1.03 6.25 -12.28
CA ILE A 3 0.00 7.22 -11.88
C ILE A 3 0.59 8.62 -11.88
N VAL A 4 -0.25 9.63 -12.12
CA VAL A 4 0.14 11.04 -12.06
C VAL A 4 -0.66 11.71 -10.94
N ILE A 5 0.03 12.41 -10.04
CA ILE A 5 -0.55 13.21 -8.96
C ILE A 5 0.12 14.58 -9.02
N ASP A 6 -0.66 15.64 -9.23
CA ASP A 6 -0.18 17.04 -9.29
C ASP A 6 1.09 17.21 -10.14
N ASP A 7 1.02 16.71 -11.38
CA ASP A 7 2.09 16.73 -12.39
C ASP A 7 3.35 15.89 -12.06
N VAL A 8 3.33 15.10 -10.99
CA VAL A 8 4.39 14.14 -10.66
C VAL A 8 3.98 12.73 -11.13
N GLU A 9 4.80 12.13 -11.99
CA GLU A 9 4.63 10.73 -12.41
C GLU A 9 5.28 9.78 -11.40
N TYR A 10 4.49 8.84 -10.88
CA TYR A 10 4.93 7.76 -10.01
C TYR A 10 4.79 6.41 -10.70
N GLU A 11 5.84 5.61 -10.63
CA GLU A 11 5.85 4.19 -10.96
C GLU A 11 5.63 3.36 -9.69
N LEU A 12 4.59 2.54 -9.73
CA LEU A 12 4.15 1.66 -8.65
C LEU A 12 4.40 0.20 -9.04
N GLU A 13 5.09 -0.53 -8.17
CA GLU A 13 5.32 -1.96 -8.29
C GLU A 13 5.24 -2.62 -6.91
N THR A 14 4.24 -3.47 -6.69
CA THR A 14 4.13 -4.26 -5.46
C THR A 14 5.19 -5.35 -5.44
N LYS A 15 6.14 -5.26 -4.49
CA LYS A 15 7.19 -6.27 -4.31
C LYS A 15 6.80 -7.21 -3.19
N ALA A 16 7.16 -8.49 -3.30
CA ALA A 16 6.83 -9.52 -2.30
C ALA A 16 7.22 -9.11 -0.86
N ARG A 17 8.37 -8.46 -0.68
CA ARG A 17 8.83 -7.99 0.65
C ARG A 17 7.98 -6.86 1.27
N ALA A 18 7.15 -6.18 0.49
CA ALA A 18 6.23 -5.16 1.01
C ALA A 18 4.91 -5.77 1.53
N TRP A 19 4.60 -7.03 1.20
CA TRP A 19 3.32 -7.65 1.57
C TRP A 19 3.05 -7.69 3.08
N PRO A 20 4.01 -8.06 3.95
CA PRO A 20 3.77 -8.03 5.39
C PRO A 20 3.42 -6.63 5.89
N LEU A 21 4.05 -5.59 5.32
CA LEU A 21 3.84 -4.20 5.70
C LEU A 21 2.47 -3.68 5.23
N LEU A 22 2.07 -4.02 4.01
CA LEU A 22 0.74 -3.69 3.48
C LEU A 22 -0.38 -4.33 4.32
N SER A 23 -0.19 -5.57 4.79
CA SER A 23 -1.15 -6.23 5.68
C SER A 23 -1.24 -5.54 7.06
N LEU A 24 -0.13 -5.03 7.59
CA LEU A 24 -0.14 -4.27 8.85
C LEU A 24 -0.92 -2.97 8.73
N ILE A 25 -0.80 -2.24 7.62
CA ILE A 25 -1.57 -1.01 7.36
C ILE A 25 -3.08 -1.27 7.48
N GLN A 26 -3.58 -2.37 6.93
CA GLN A 26 -5.01 -2.73 7.02
C GLN A 26 -5.50 -2.96 8.46
N LYS A 27 -4.62 -3.50 9.32
CA LYS A 27 -4.95 -3.82 10.72
C LYS A 27 -4.95 -2.59 11.64
N LEU A 28 -4.23 -1.53 11.28
CA LEU A 28 -4.08 -0.33 12.11
C LEU A 28 -5.27 0.65 12.03
N THR A 29 -6.49 0.16 11.82
CA THR A 29 -7.66 1.01 11.49
C THR A 29 -8.63 1.26 12.64
N SER A 30 -8.40 0.67 13.82
CA SER A 30 -9.35 0.73 14.95
C SER A 30 -8.67 0.91 16.32
N PRO A 31 -8.14 2.10 16.65
CA PRO A 31 -7.64 2.38 18.00
C PRO A 31 -8.78 2.38 19.03
N SER A 32 -8.51 1.88 20.23
CA SER A 32 -9.49 1.82 21.34
C SER A 32 -9.46 3.07 22.21
N ASN A 33 -8.39 3.87 22.16
CA ASN A 33 -8.23 5.13 22.90
C ASN A 33 -7.25 6.10 22.21
N LEU A 34 -7.15 7.32 22.73
CA LEU A 34 -6.31 8.39 22.16
C LEU A 34 -4.80 8.06 22.19
N GLU A 35 -4.30 7.48 23.27
CA GLU A 35 -2.87 7.12 23.38
C GLU A 35 -2.51 6.04 22.36
N GLU A 36 -3.37 5.04 22.21
CA GLU A 36 -3.25 4.00 21.20
C GLU A 36 -3.33 4.58 19.79
N ALA A 37 -4.25 5.51 19.53
CA ALA A 37 -4.35 6.19 18.24
C ALA A 37 -3.07 6.95 17.87
N LEU A 38 -2.44 7.64 18.83
CA LEU A 38 -1.19 8.36 18.59
C LEU A 38 -0.02 7.42 18.31
N LYS A 39 0.13 6.35 19.10
CA LYS A 39 1.16 5.31 18.88
C LYS A 39 0.98 4.61 17.53
N MET A 40 -0.26 4.26 17.20
CA MET A 40 -0.61 3.67 15.91
C MET A 40 -0.33 4.63 14.75
N GLY A 41 -0.53 5.94 14.93
CA GLY A 41 -0.20 6.95 13.92
C GLY A 41 1.29 6.99 13.58
N GLU A 42 2.16 7.03 14.58
CA GLU A 42 3.62 7.03 14.38
C GLU A 42 4.14 5.72 13.77
N GLU A 43 3.53 4.59 14.15
CA GLU A 43 3.87 3.30 13.56
C GLU A 43 3.37 3.20 12.11
N LEU A 44 2.16 3.67 11.84
CA LEU A 44 1.57 3.70 10.51
C LEU A 44 2.42 4.54 9.55
N GLU A 45 2.86 5.74 9.98
CA GLU A 45 3.72 6.60 9.16
C GLU A 45 5.03 5.89 8.77
N ARG A 46 5.69 5.23 9.74
CA ARG A 46 6.92 4.45 9.49
C ARG A 46 6.70 3.29 8.52
N ILE A 47 5.58 2.58 8.66
CA ILE A 47 5.24 1.46 7.76
C ILE A 47 4.94 1.98 6.36
N VAL A 48 4.17 3.06 6.24
CA VAL A 48 3.85 3.71 4.96
C VAL A 48 5.13 4.12 4.23
N ASP A 49 6.05 4.81 4.91
CA ASP A 49 7.31 5.23 4.29
C ASP A 49 8.11 4.04 3.76
N LYS A 50 8.21 2.98 4.55
CA LYS A 50 8.94 1.78 4.15
C LYS A 50 8.29 1.05 2.97
N VAL A 51 6.96 1.03 2.91
CA VAL A 51 6.23 0.50 1.74
C VAL A 51 6.55 1.35 0.50
N LEU A 52 6.49 2.68 0.62
CA LEU A 52 6.72 3.59 -0.50
C LEU A 52 8.17 3.51 -1.01
N GLU A 53 9.17 3.42 -0.12
CA GLU A 53 10.57 3.18 -0.49
C GLU A 53 10.75 1.89 -1.31
N ILE A 54 9.99 0.85 -0.98
CA ILE A 54 10.08 -0.44 -1.66
C ILE A 54 9.39 -0.40 -3.02
N CYS A 55 8.20 0.23 -3.08
CA CYS A 55 7.21 0.02 -4.12
C CYS A 55 6.98 1.21 -5.06
N VAL A 56 7.51 2.41 -4.74
CA VAL A 56 7.22 3.62 -5.50
C VAL A 56 8.51 4.30 -5.96
N LYS A 57 8.53 4.73 -7.23
CA LYS A 57 9.60 5.56 -7.80
C LYS A 57 9.00 6.76 -8.55
N PRO A 58 9.52 7.98 -8.37
CA PRO A 58 10.43 8.37 -7.29
C PRO A 58 9.76 8.22 -5.91
N PHE A 59 10.54 8.26 -4.83
CA PHE A 59 9.96 8.36 -3.49
C PHE A 59 9.17 9.67 -3.38
N PRO A 60 7.97 9.68 -2.78
CA PRO A 60 7.15 10.88 -2.69
C PRO A 60 7.73 11.89 -1.68
N ASP A 61 8.23 13.01 -2.21
CA ASP A 61 8.73 14.13 -1.40
C ASP A 61 7.60 14.95 -0.75
N ARG A 62 6.36 14.79 -1.23
CA ARG A 62 5.15 15.46 -0.74
C ARG A 62 4.35 14.53 0.19
N PRO A 63 4.23 14.82 1.49
CA PRO A 63 3.51 13.98 2.45
C PRO A 63 2.06 13.66 2.03
N GLU A 64 1.36 14.62 1.42
CA GLU A 64 -0.02 14.51 0.95
C GLU A 64 -0.19 13.48 -0.18
N HIS A 65 0.87 13.12 -0.91
CA HIS A 65 0.82 12.10 -1.94
C HIS A 65 0.89 10.68 -1.36
N LYS A 66 1.48 10.50 -0.17
CA LYS A 66 1.73 9.18 0.44
C LYS A 66 0.43 8.36 0.62
N PRO A 67 -0.68 8.90 1.15
CA PRO A 67 -1.92 8.13 1.30
C PRO A 67 -2.50 7.68 -0.05
N LEU A 68 -2.44 8.54 -1.07
CA LEU A 68 -2.94 8.24 -2.42
C LEU A 68 -2.17 7.08 -3.06
N LEU A 69 -0.85 7.07 -2.89
CA LEU A 69 0.04 6.02 -3.37
C LEU A 69 -0.20 4.68 -2.67
N ILE A 70 -0.43 4.70 -1.35
CA ILE A 70 -0.79 3.49 -0.59
C ILE A 70 -2.11 2.90 -1.07
N ILE A 71 -3.15 3.72 -1.26
CA ILE A 71 -4.44 3.28 -1.81
C ILE A 71 -4.24 2.64 -3.20
N ALA A 72 -3.41 3.23 -4.05
CA ALA A 72 -3.13 2.69 -5.37
C ALA A 72 -2.38 1.35 -5.30
N LEU A 73 -1.41 1.18 -4.39
CA LEU A 73 -0.71 -0.08 -4.17
C LEU A 73 -1.65 -1.19 -3.68
N MET A 74 -2.55 -0.88 -2.75
CA MET A 74 -3.53 -1.86 -2.24
C MET A 74 -4.50 -2.32 -3.34
N LYS A 75 -4.90 -1.42 -4.27
CA LYS A 75 -5.73 -1.80 -5.42
C LYS A 75 -5.01 -2.71 -6.42
N ILE A 76 -3.69 -2.56 -6.57
CA ILE A 76 -2.88 -3.47 -7.39
C ILE A 76 -2.91 -4.87 -6.77
N GLU A 77 -2.73 -4.96 -5.46
CA GLU A 77 -2.77 -6.23 -4.71
C GLU A 77 -4.13 -6.92 -4.87
N GLU A 78 -5.23 -6.21 -4.64
CA GLU A 78 -6.58 -6.78 -4.78
C GLU A 78 -6.80 -7.37 -6.18
N ARG A 79 -6.33 -6.66 -7.22
CA ARG A 79 -6.41 -7.15 -8.60
C ARG A 79 -5.57 -8.41 -8.81
N ALA A 80 -4.31 -8.40 -8.35
CA ALA A 80 -3.40 -9.54 -8.50
C ALA A 80 -3.94 -10.80 -7.82
N VAL A 81 -4.50 -10.66 -6.62
CA VAL A 81 -5.14 -11.75 -5.88
C VAL A 81 -6.36 -12.27 -6.64
N ARG A 82 -7.24 -11.38 -7.12
CA ARG A 82 -8.44 -11.77 -7.88
C ARG A 82 -8.09 -12.50 -9.18
N ASP A 83 -7.08 -12.04 -9.90
CA ASP A 83 -6.64 -12.66 -11.14
C ASP A 83 -6.00 -14.03 -10.88
N ALA A 84 -5.25 -14.19 -9.79
CA ALA A 84 -4.74 -15.49 -9.35
C ALA A 84 -5.87 -16.49 -9.01
N TYR A 85 -6.93 -16.04 -8.31
CA TYR A 85 -8.09 -16.87 -8.04
C TYR A 85 -8.79 -17.34 -9.32
N ARG A 86 -9.06 -16.43 -10.27
CA ARG A 86 -9.66 -16.79 -11.56
C ARG A 86 -8.83 -17.80 -12.33
N LEU A 87 -7.50 -17.64 -12.30
CA LEU A 87 -6.58 -18.57 -12.95
C LEU A 87 -6.74 -19.97 -12.36
N VAL A 88 -6.79 -20.09 -11.03
CA VAL A 88 -7.00 -21.38 -10.33
C VAL A 88 -8.38 -21.99 -10.66
N GLU A 89 -9.43 -21.18 -10.75
CA GLU A 89 -10.76 -21.64 -11.14
C GLU A 89 -10.75 -22.22 -12.57
N ASN A 90 -10.10 -21.54 -13.52
CA ASN A 90 -9.98 -22.01 -14.91
C ASN A 90 -9.19 -23.34 -15.06
N PHE A 91 -8.35 -23.69 -14.08
CA PHE A 91 -7.59 -24.96 -14.07
C PHE A 91 -8.30 -26.09 -13.31
N ARG A 92 -9.49 -25.82 -12.74
CA ARG A 92 -10.32 -26.82 -12.03
C ARG A 92 -11.45 -27.38 -12.90
N GLU A 93 -11.65 -26.86 -14.12
CA GLU A 93 -12.52 -27.39 -15.17
C GLU A 93 -11.73 -28.30 -16.13
#